data_AF-A0A6C0I1A5-F1
#
_entry.id   AF-A0A6C0I1A5-F1
#
_cell.length_a   1.000
_cell.length_b   1.000
_cell.length_c   1.000
_cell.angle_alpha   90.00
_cell.angle_beta   90.00
_cell.angle_gamma   90.00
#
_symmetry.space_group_name_H-M   'P 1'
#
loop_
_entity.id
_entity.type
_entity.pdbx_description
1 polymer ?
#
loop_
_entity_poly.entity_id
_entity_poly.type
_entity_poly.pdbx_seq_one_letter_code
_entity_poly.pdbx_strand_id
1 'polypeptide(L)' 'MNNKDQIHCMRIALESLERVSLENQSNEYKKIINDIKCYLNENCSHSFLKDVIDITPDKSKEIMYCEHCYTTYDI' A
#
# COMPACT_ATOMS: atom_id res chain seq x y z
N MET A 1 -12.56 15.69 -8.13
CA MET A 1 -12.30 14.49 -7.30
C MET A 1 -11.89 14.97 -5.92
N ASN A 2 -12.49 14.44 -4.86
CA ASN A 2 -12.06 14.80 -3.51
C ASN A 2 -10.75 14.03 -3.16
N ASN A 3 -10.08 14.39 -2.05
CA ASN A 3 -8.82 13.76 -1.65
C ASN A 3 -8.97 12.24 -1.43
N LYS A 4 -10.08 11.78 -0.83
CA LYS A 4 -10.32 10.34 -0.60
C LYS A 4 -10.40 9.56 -1.91
N ASP A 5 -11.08 10.11 -2.91
CA ASP A 5 -11.15 9.51 -4.24
C ASP A 5 -9.74 9.40 -4.87
N GLN A 6 -8.91 10.43 -4.72
CA GLN A 6 -7.53 10.43 -5.23
C GLN A 6 -6.67 9.36 -4.56
N ILE A 7 -6.74 9.25 -3.23
CA ILE A 7 -6.05 8.20 -2.47
C ILE A 7 -6.48 6.81 -2.94
N HIS A 8 -7.79 6.61 -3.13
CA HIS A 8 -8.31 5.34 -3.63
C HIS A 8 -7.80 5.01 -5.05
N CYS A 9 -7.85 5.98 -5.98
CA CYS A 9 -7.32 5.79 -7.33
C CYS A 9 -5.81 5.47 -7.33
N MET A 10 -5.03 6.17 -6.51
CA MET A 10 -3.59 5.94 -6.38
C MET A 10 -3.29 4.56 -5.80
N ARG A 11 -4.10 4.09 -4.84
CA ARG A 11 -3.96 2.75 -4.29
C ARG A 11 -4.23 1.67 -5.33
N ILE A 12 -5.31 1.80 -6.10
CA ILE A 12 -5.64 0.88 -7.20
C ILE A 12 -4.52 0.85 -8.24
N ALA A 13 -3.99 2.01 -8.61
CA ALA A 13 -2.88 2.10 -9.55
C ALA A 13 -1.66 1.36 -9.01
N LEU A 14 -1.29 1.60 -7.75
CA LEU A 14 -0.13 0.96 -7.13
C LEU A 14 -0.31 -0.56 -7.01
N GLU A 15 -1.48 -1.05 -6.61
CA GLU A 15 -1.77 -2.51 -6.58
C GLU A 15 -1.63 -3.16 -7.96
N SER A 16 -2.06 -2.46 -9.01
CA SER A 16 -1.92 -2.96 -10.39
C SER A 16 -0.45 -3.03 -10.81
N LEU A 17 0.34 -2.04 -10.40
CA LEU A 17 1.77 -2.01 -10.71
C LEU A 17 2.57 -3.05 -9.91
N GLU A 18 2.23 -3.27 -8.64
CA GLU A 18 2.90 -4.24 -7.77
C GLU A 18 2.66 -5.70 -8.19
N ARG A 19 1.67 -5.97 -9.04
CA ARG A 19 1.43 -7.31 -9.64
C ARG A 19 2.40 -7.68 -10.76
N VAL A 20 3.12 -6.71 -11.33
CA VAL A 20 4.11 -6.98 -12.37
C VAL A 20 5.36 -7.56 -11.74
N SER A 21 5.89 -8.65 -12.31
CA SER A 21 7.07 -9.33 -11.78
C SER A 21 8.34 -8.47 -11.84
N LEU A 22 9.23 -8.64 -10.87
CA LEU A 22 10.39 -7.75 -10.66
C LEU A 22 11.33 -7.70 -11.87
N GLU A 23 11.46 -8.79 -12.62
CA GLU A 23 12.25 -8.86 -13.84
C GLU A 23 11.71 -7.99 -14.98
N ASN A 24 10.41 -7.66 -14.93
CA ASN A 24 9.75 -6.79 -15.92
C ASN A 24 9.64 -5.33 -15.47
N GLN A 25 10.19 -4.99 -14.29
CA GLN A 25 10.17 -3.64 -13.76
C GLN A 25 11.47 -2.89 -14.08
N SER A 26 11.42 -2.00 -15.07
CA SER A 26 12.51 -1.07 -15.36
C SER A 26 12.75 -0.09 -14.20
N ASN A 27 13.84 0.67 -14.27
CA ASN A 27 14.13 1.70 -13.27
C ASN A 27 13.04 2.79 -13.25
N GLU A 28 12.55 3.18 -14.42
CA GLU A 28 11.46 4.15 -14.58
C GLU A 28 10.16 3.61 -14.00
N TYR A 29 9.88 2.32 -14.19
CA TYR A 29 8.71 1.66 -13.60
C TYR A 29 8.76 1.71 -12.07
N LYS A 30 9.91 1.35 -11.48
CA LYS A 30 10.13 1.41 -10.03
C LYS A 30 10.01 2.84 -9.51
N LYS A 31 10.46 3.82 -10.29
CA LYS A 31 10.29 5.24 -9.96
C LYS A 31 8.82 5.62 -9.85
N ILE A 32 7.97 5.20 -10.80
CA ILE A 32 6.52 5.46 -10.74
C ILE A 32 5.90 4.83 -9.49
N ILE A 33 6.24 3.58 -9.18
CA ILE A 33 5.80 2.91 -7.95
C ILE A 33 6.18 3.73 -6.72
N ASN A 34 7.44 4.19 -6.65
CA ASN A 34 7.93 4.99 -5.53
C ASN A 34 7.23 6.35 -5.44
N ASP A 35 7.00 7.02 -6.57
CA ASP A 35 6.31 8.31 -6.62
C ASP A 35 4.86 8.17 -6.10
N ILE A 36 4.16 7.07 -6.45
CA ILE A 36 2.82 6.80 -5.91
C ILE A 36 2.88 6.50 -4.40
N LYS A 37 3.87 5.72 -3.93
CA LYS A 37 4.06 5.46 -2.50
C LYS A 37 4.31 6.76 -1.72
N CYS A 38 5.17 7.64 -2.24
CA CYS A 38 5.41 8.97 -1.67
C CYS A 38 4.12 9.79 -1.62
N TYR A 39 3.37 9.83 -2.72
CA TYR A 39 2.10 10.54 -2.76
C TYR A 39 1.12 10.05 -1.68
N LEU A 40 0.92 8.73 -1.56
CA LEU A 40 0.07 8.14 -0.54
C LEU A 40 0.56 8.46 0.87
N ASN A 41 1.88 8.45 1.09
CA ASN A 41 2.48 8.77 2.38
C ASN A 41 2.21 10.22 2.80
N GLU A 42 2.36 11.17 1.88
CA GLU A 42 2.27 12.61 2.15
C GLU A 42 0.82 13.14 2.16
N ASN A 43 -0.07 12.52 1.37
CA ASN A 43 -1.41 13.09 1.11
C ASN A 43 -2.55 12.31 1.78
N CYS A 44 -2.29 11.09 2.25
CA CYS A 44 -3.27 10.36 3.03
C CYS A 44 -3.28 10.89 4.48
N SER A 45 -4.44 11.25 4.99
CA SER A 45 -4.64 11.42 6.44
C SER A 45 -4.67 10.04 7.09
N HIS A 46 -3.51 9.46 7.33
CA HIS A 46 -3.40 8.07 7.79
C HIS A 46 -4.15 7.85 9.09
N SER A 47 -4.89 6.75 9.13
CA SER A 47 -5.53 6.23 10.33
C SER A 47 -5.12 4.77 10.43
N PHE A 48 -4.10 4.54 11.25
CA PHE A 48 -3.46 3.24 11.40
C PHE A 48 -4.22 2.39 12.42
N LEU A 49 -4.52 1.17 12.01
CA LEU A 49 -5.14 0.16 12.86
C LEU A 49 -4.19 -1.02 12.96
N LYS A 50 -4.23 -1.67 14.13
CA LYS A 50 -3.59 -2.95 14.36
C LYS A 50 -4.60 -4.06 14.19
N ASP A 51 -4.20 -5.12 13.54
CA ASP A 51 -5.01 -6.31 13.36
C ASP A 51 -4.15 -7.56 13.55
N VAL A 52 -4.79 -8.69 13.83
CA VAL A 52 -4.13 -9.99 13.99
C VAL A 52 -4.67 -10.90 12.90
N ILE A 53 -3.81 -11.23 11.94
CA ILE A 53 -4.15 -12.13 10.84
C ILE A 53 -3.64 -13.53 11.10
N ASP A 54 -4.45 -14.53 10.80
CA ASP A 54 -4.03 -15.93 10.80
C ASP A 54 -3.21 -16.21 9.54
N ILE A 55 -1.93 -16.58 9.71
CA ILE A 55 -1.05 -17.02 8.61
C ILE A 55 -1.21 -18.52 8.39
N THR A 56 -1.31 -19.27 9.48
CA THR A 56 -1.56 -20.72 9.51
C THR A 56 -2.49 -21.04 10.69
N PRO A 57 -3.12 -22.22 10.77
CA PRO A 57 -4.00 -22.57 11.88
C PRO A 57 -3.38 -22.37 13.28
N ASP A 58 -2.06 -22.50 13.39
CA ASP A 58 -1.33 -22.38 14.66
C ASP A 58 -0.49 -21.10 14.77
N LYS A 59 -0.56 -20.20 13.77
CA LYS A 59 0.27 -18.98 13.73
C LYS A 59 -0.53 -17.78 13.27
N SER A 60 -0.57 -16.77 14.11
CA SER A 60 -1.04 -15.44 13.76
C SER A 60 0.12 -14.44 13.69
N LYS A 61 -0.12 -13.31 13.02
CA LYS A 61 0.80 -12.16 12.95
C LYS A 61 0.01 -10.89 13.22
N GLU A 62 0.54 -10.06 14.12
CA GLU A 62 0.08 -8.68 14.25
C GLU A 62 0.56 -7.88 13.03
N ILE A 63 -0.35 -7.17 12.39
CA ILE A 63 -0.08 -6.26 11.29
C ILE A 63 -0.59 -4.86 11.64
N MET A 64 0.07 -3.83 11.10
CA MET A 64 -0.42 -2.46 11.17
C MET A 64 -0.65 -1.95 9.75
N TYR A 65 -1.82 -1.39 9.48
CA TYR A 65 -2.14 -0.82 8.18
C TYR A 65 -3.02 0.41 8.30
N CYS A 66 -2.95 1.28 7.28
CA CYS A 66 -3.83 2.44 7.18
C CYS A 66 -5.20 2.03 6.64
N GLU A 67 -6.29 2.40 7.33
CA GLU A 67 -7.66 2.07 6.89
C GLU A 67 -8.07 2.76 5.57
N HIS A 68 -7.37 3.85 5.21
CA HIS A 68 -7.69 4.67 4.05
C HIS A 68 -6.91 4.28 2.79
N CYS A 69 -5.60 4.05 2.92
CA CYS A 69 -4.71 3.77 1.79
C CYS A 69 -4.08 2.37 1.82
N TYR A 70 -4.38 1.56 2.85
CA TYR A 70 -3.89 0.19 3.01
C TYR A 70 -2.36 0.04 3.01
N THR A 71 -1.60 1.12 3.18
CA THR A 71 -0.16 1.02 3.43
C THR A 71 0.07 0.25 4.72
N THR A 72 0.85 -0.82 4.63
CA THR A 72 1.24 -1.67 5.76
C THR A 72 2.56 -1.20 6.33
N TYR A 73 2.74 -1.41 7.63
CA TYR A 73 3.99 -1.21 8.35
C TYR A 73 4.31 -2.47 9.13
N ASP A 74 5.56 -2.92 9.05
CA ASP A 74 6.05 -3.98 9.92
C ASP A 74 6.18 -3.43 11.36
N ILE A 75 5.74 -4.25 12.33
CA ILE A 75 5.82 -3.99 13.77
C ILE A 75 6.86 -4.93 14.37
#